data_AF-A0A7L2VGT7-F1
#
_entry.id   AF-A0A7L2VGT7-F1
#
_cell.length_a   1.000
_cell.length_b   1.000
_cell.length_c   1.000
_cell.angle_alpha   90.00
_cell.angle_beta   90.00
_cell.angle_gamma   90.00
#
_symmetry.space_group_name_H-M   'P 1'
#
loop_
_entity.id
_entity.type
_entity.pdbx_description
1 polymer ?
#
loop_
_entity_poly.entity_id
_entity_poly.type
_entity_poly.pdbx_seq_one_letter_code
_entity_poly.pdbx_strand_id
1 'polypeptide(L)'
;KQLWNWVSYLEAERMPAAPLRLFREDQAYPQGRNAFKVGMKLEGLDPEHPSRFCVLTVAEVHGFRMRLHFDGYSHCYDFWVNADSPDIHPVGWCEKTGHKLLPPKGFKEGEFNWTSYLKNCKAHAVPKGLFKTFSTPVTPSGFRVGMKLEAADKRNPRMIFVATITDVVDNRLLIHFDNWDESYDFWCEASSPYIHPVGYCQEAGITLTAPPGYKNSKNFSWEKYLEETNSQAVPARAFKLRPPHGFQVNMKLEAVDKRNPVLIRVATVANKDNHRLLLHFDGWHQNYDFWVEADSPDIHPAGWCAKTGHTLQVPLGAVGQIRAVGQKCPTPGCFGIGHAKGPQHVNHSTYV
;
A
#
# COMPACT_ATOMS: atom_id res chain seq x y z
N LYS A 1 9.31 -29.23 23.34
CA LYS A 1 8.78 -28.86 22.01
C LYS A 1 9.72 -27.81 21.42
N GLN A 2 10.30 -28.06 20.25
CA GLN A 2 11.19 -27.09 19.61
C GLN A 2 10.36 -25.89 19.14
N LEU A 3 10.75 -24.68 19.54
CA LEU A 3 10.15 -23.44 19.06
C LEU A 3 10.62 -23.19 17.63
N TRP A 4 9.68 -22.82 16.74
CA TRP A 4 10.01 -22.48 15.36
C TRP A 4 10.93 -21.26 15.32
N ASN A 5 11.94 -21.30 14.44
CA ASN A 5 12.82 -20.17 14.17
C ASN A 5 13.32 -20.24 12.71
N TRP A 6 13.68 -19.07 12.18
CA TRP A 6 14.15 -18.92 10.81
C TRP A 6 15.41 -19.74 10.50
N VAL A 7 16.37 -19.82 11.41
CA VAL A 7 17.65 -20.51 11.17
C VAL A 7 17.42 -21.99 10.86
N SER A 8 16.75 -22.70 11.78
CA SER A 8 16.46 -24.13 11.58
C SER A 8 15.53 -24.38 10.39
N TYR A 9 14.63 -23.44 10.09
CA TYR A 9 13.70 -23.58 8.98
C TYR A 9 14.42 -23.44 7.62
N LEU A 10 15.30 -22.45 7.47
CA LEU A 10 16.09 -22.25 6.26
C LEU A 10 17.04 -23.43 6.00
N GLU A 11 17.64 -23.99 7.05
CA GLU A 11 18.47 -25.20 6.98
C GLU A 11 17.66 -26.43 6.53
N ALA A 12 16.48 -26.64 7.12
CA ALA A 12 15.60 -27.77 6.78
C ALA A 12 15.10 -27.69 5.33
N GLU A 13 14.69 -26.50 4.89
CA GLU A 13 14.15 -26.25 3.54
C GLU A 13 15.23 -26.14 2.47
N ARG A 14 16.51 -25.96 2.86
CA ARG A 14 17.63 -25.72 1.94
C ARG A 14 17.39 -24.54 1.00
N MET A 15 16.73 -23.51 1.51
CA MET A 15 16.39 -22.30 0.76
C MET A 15 16.90 -21.07 1.52
N PRO A 16 17.49 -20.07 0.83
CA PRO A 16 18.06 -18.90 1.48
C PRO A 16 16.99 -17.88 1.87
N ALA A 17 17.24 -17.09 2.91
CA ALA A 17 16.46 -15.86 3.14
C ALA A 17 16.83 -14.81 2.08
N ALA A 18 15.86 -13.99 1.68
CA ALA A 18 16.11 -12.81 0.86
C ALA A 18 17.08 -11.87 1.61
N PRO A 19 18.24 -11.49 1.01
CA PRO A 19 19.18 -10.59 1.66
C PRO A 19 18.59 -9.22 1.98
N LEU A 20 18.91 -8.67 3.15
CA LEU A 20 18.41 -7.36 3.61
C LEU A 20 18.61 -6.24 2.59
N ARG A 21 19.73 -6.25 1.85
CA ARG A 21 20.06 -5.25 0.81
C ARG A 21 19.09 -5.20 -0.37
N LEU A 22 18.19 -6.16 -0.50
CA LEU A 22 17.15 -6.17 -1.54
C LEU A 22 15.89 -5.43 -1.13
N PHE A 23 15.73 -5.13 0.16
CA PHE A 23 14.59 -4.40 0.71
C PHE A 23 14.93 -2.91 0.81
N ARG A 24 13.92 -2.06 0.59
CA ARG A 24 13.98 -0.62 0.84
C ARG A 24 13.99 -0.31 2.34
N GLU A 25 14.29 0.93 2.69
CA GLU A 25 14.36 1.38 4.09
C GLU A 25 13.04 1.16 4.85
N ASP A 26 11.91 1.41 4.20
CA ASP A 26 10.53 1.25 4.70
C ASP A 26 10.06 -0.21 4.76
N GLN A 27 10.75 -1.12 4.06
CA GLN A 27 10.51 -2.57 4.13
C GLN A 27 11.41 -3.26 5.16
N ALA A 28 12.56 -2.67 5.44
CA ALA A 28 13.59 -3.20 6.33
C ALA A 28 13.20 -3.08 7.81
N TYR A 29 14.14 -3.36 8.70
CA TYR A 29 13.91 -3.25 10.12
C TYR A 29 13.79 -1.77 10.54
N PRO A 30 12.68 -1.37 11.20
CA PRO A 30 12.50 0.02 11.61
C PRO A 30 13.55 0.42 12.66
N GLN A 31 13.96 1.70 12.60
CA GLN A 31 14.95 2.27 13.53
C GLN A 31 14.36 2.58 14.92
N GLY A 32 13.03 2.72 15.00
CA GLY A 32 12.30 3.07 16.22
C GLY A 32 11.17 2.10 16.53
N ARG A 33 10.62 2.22 17.75
CA ARG A 33 9.40 1.49 18.14
C ARG A 33 8.18 2.24 17.65
N ASN A 34 7.11 1.49 17.39
CA ASN A 34 5.80 2.07 17.17
C ASN A 34 5.26 2.65 18.49
N ALA A 35 5.05 3.97 18.52
CA ALA A 35 4.55 4.70 19.69
C ALA A 35 3.11 5.23 19.49
N PHE A 36 2.44 4.86 18.40
CA PHE A 36 1.03 5.15 18.20
C PHE A 36 0.21 4.40 19.25
N LYS A 37 -0.92 4.97 19.66
CA LYS A 37 -1.80 4.38 20.68
C LYS A 37 -3.23 4.35 20.19
N VAL A 38 -3.94 3.29 20.58
CA VAL A 38 -5.36 3.12 20.28
C VAL A 38 -6.15 4.34 20.76
N GLY A 39 -7.07 4.82 19.92
CA GLY A 39 -7.90 6.00 20.15
C GLY A 39 -7.24 7.32 19.73
N MET A 40 -5.96 7.34 19.37
CA MET A 40 -5.35 8.54 18.78
C MET A 40 -5.89 8.80 17.37
N LYS A 41 -6.01 10.08 17.01
CA LYS A 41 -6.57 10.54 15.73
C LYS A 41 -5.53 11.19 14.83
N LEU A 42 -5.70 11.02 13.53
CA LEU A 42 -4.79 11.48 12.48
C LEU A 42 -5.54 11.69 11.16
N GLU A 43 -4.83 12.20 10.15
CA GLU A 43 -5.30 12.31 8.77
C GLU A 43 -4.60 11.22 7.93
N GLY A 44 -5.25 10.67 6.92
CA GLY A 44 -4.59 9.71 6.03
C GLY A 44 -5.39 9.43 4.77
N LEU A 45 -4.73 8.82 3.79
CA LEU A 45 -5.34 8.49 2.52
C LEU A 45 -6.31 7.30 2.65
N ASP A 46 -7.37 7.33 1.85
CA ASP A 46 -8.19 6.15 1.58
C ASP A 46 -7.45 5.22 0.59
N PRO A 47 -7.07 3.99 0.99
CA PRO A 47 -6.36 3.07 0.09
C PRO A 47 -7.15 2.68 -1.17
N GLU A 48 -8.48 2.75 -1.13
CA GLU A 48 -9.36 2.44 -2.26
C GLU A 48 -9.73 3.69 -3.08
N HIS A 49 -9.45 4.89 -2.55
CA HIS A 49 -9.62 6.17 -3.26
C HIS A 49 -8.42 7.08 -2.97
N PRO A 50 -7.28 6.87 -3.64
CA PRO A 50 -6.01 7.50 -3.26
C PRO A 50 -5.94 9.02 -3.41
N SER A 51 -6.97 9.66 -3.98
CA SER A 51 -7.17 11.13 -4.01
C SER A 51 -7.75 11.70 -2.72
N ARG A 52 -8.24 10.86 -1.80
CA ARG A 52 -9.06 11.28 -0.65
C ARG A 52 -8.31 11.18 0.65
N PHE A 53 -8.16 12.32 1.33
CA PHE A 53 -7.69 12.38 2.71
C PHE A 53 -8.87 12.33 3.67
N CYS A 54 -8.78 11.49 4.70
CA CYS A 54 -9.85 11.19 5.63
C CYS A 54 -9.41 11.37 7.09
N VAL A 55 -10.39 11.60 7.97
CA VAL A 55 -10.21 11.55 9.42
C VAL A 55 -10.15 10.11 9.90
N LEU A 56 -9.05 9.73 10.54
CA LEU A 56 -8.78 8.36 10.97
C LEU A 56 -8.52 8.25 12.47
N THR A 57 -8.89 7.12 13.04
CA THR A 57 -8.54 6.71 14.41
C THR A 57 -7.68 5.45 14.39
N VAL A 58 -6.63 5.41 15.23
CA VAL A 58 -5.88 4.18 15.52
C VAL A 58 -6.79 3.22 16.27
N ALA A 59 -7.27 2.18 15.61
CA ALA A 59 -8.16 1.18 16.19
C ALA A 59 -7.39 0.05 16.89
N GLU A 60 -6.20 -0.28 16.39
CA GLU A 60 -5.37 -1.36 16.91
C GLU A 60 -3.89 -1.10 16.61
N VAL A 61 -3.01 -1.60 17.48
CA VAL A 61 -1.56 -1.58 17.28
C VAL A 61 -1.02 -2.99 17.47
N HIS A 62 -0.30 -3.52 16.48
CA HIS A 62 0.33 -4.83 16.52
C HIS A 62 1.74 -4.75 15.97
N GLY A 63 2.73 -4.86 16.86
CA GLY A 63 4.14 -4.66 16.51
C GLY A 63 4.37 -3.27 15.90
N PHE A 64 4.95 -3.23 14.69
CA PHE A 64 5.17 -1.97 13.97
C PHE A 64 4.00 -1.54 13.06
N ARG A 65 2.88 -2.26 13.12
CA ARG A 65 1.68 -2.00 12.30
C ARG A 65 0.56 -1.43 13.14
N MET A 66 -0.33 -0.71 12.49
CA MET A 66 -1.55 -0.18 13.08
C MET A 66 -2.73 -0.40 12.14
N ARG A 67 -3.88 -0.68 12.74
CA ARG A 67 -5.17 -0.67 12.05
C ARG A 67 -5.81 0.70 12.21
N LEU A 68 -6.20 1.31 11.10
CA LEU A 68 -6.83 2.61 11.04
C LEU A 68 -8.30 2.46 10.71
N HIS A 69 -9.12 3.28 11.36
CA HIS A 69 -10.57 3.31 11.23
C HIS A 69 -11.02 4.66 10.69
N PHE A 70 -11.92 4.65 9.70
CA PHE A 70 -12.59 5.84 9.19
C PHE A 70 -13.69 6.29 10.15
N ASP A 71 -13.51 7.45 10.76
CA ASP A 71 -14.42 7.92 11.81
C ASP A 71 -15.88 8.05 11.34
N GLY A 72 -16.78 7.36 12.03
CA GLY A 72 -18.21 7.35 11.73
C GLY A 72 -18.64 6.39 10.61
N TYR A 73 -17.69 5.68 10.00
CA TYR A 73 -17.96 4.66 8.99
C TYR A 73 -17.93 3.25 9.60
N SER A 74 -18.25 2.25 8.77
CA SER A 74 -18.22 0.85 9.20
C SER A 74 -16.79 0.36 9.38
N HIS A 75 -16.56 -0.51 10.37
CA HIS A 75 -15.27 -1.18 10.58
C HIS A 75 -14.84 -2.08 9.41
N CYS A 76 -15.73 -2.42 8.48
CA CYS A 76 -15.35 -3.17 7.27
C CYS A 76 -14.37 -2.40 6.36
N TYR A 77 -14.26 -1.08 6.52
CA TYR A 77 -13.33 -0.24 5.77
C TYR A 77 -11.99 -0.04 6.49
N ASP A 78 -11.83 -0.53 7.71
CA ASP A 78 -10.56 -0.38 8.42
C ASP A 78 -9.43 -1.11 7.66
N PHE A 79 -8.26 -0.50 7.64
CA PHE A 79 -7.10 -1.00 6.90
C PHE A 79 -5.83 -0.95 7.77
N TRP A 80 -4.81 -1.70 7.38
CA TRP A 80 -3.55 -1.78 8.11
C TRP A 80 -2.45 -1.02 7.39
N VAL A 81 -1.61 -0.32 8.15
CA VAL A 81 -0.38 0.33 7.66
C VAL A 81 0.77 0.14 8.64
N ASN A 82 2.00 0.28 8.14
CA ASN A 82 3.18 0.42 9.01
C ASN A 82 3.21 1.82 9.65
N ALA A 83 3.87 1.95 10.80
CA ALA A 83 3.95 3.21 11.53
C ALA A 83 4.75 4.32 10.85
N ASP A 84 5.55 3.98 9.85
CA ASP A 84 6.29 4.90 8.99
C ASP A 84 5.65 5.09 7.60
N SER A 85 4.38 4.70 7.45
CA SER A 85 3.67 4.87 6.18
C SER A 85 3.68 6.34 5.71
N PRO A 86 3.96 6.59 4.42
CA PRO A 86 3.87 7.92 3.83
C PRO A 86 2.43 8.41 3.63
N ASP A 87 1.44 7.54 3.82
CA ASP A 87 0.02 7.79 3.56
C ASP A 87 -0.75 8.30 4.79
N ILE A 88 -0.03 8.55 5.89
CA ILE A 88 -0.59 9.07 7.14
C ILE A 88 0.08 10.38 7.53
N HIS A 89 -0.73 11.28 8.06
CA HIS A 89 -0.33 12.65 8.36
C HIS A 89 -0.89 13.12 9.71
N PRO A 90 -0.19 14.06 10.38
CA PRO A 90 -0.69 14.62 11.62
C PRO A 90 -1.94 15.46 11.39
N VAL A 91 -2.76 15.58 12.44
CA VAL A 91 -3.90 16.51 12.48
C VAL A 91 -3.49 17.93 12.03
N GLY A 92 -4.27 18.50 11.11
CA GLY A 92 -4.06 19.81 10.51
C GLY A 92 -3.11 19.82 9.31
N TRP A 93 -2.68 18.65 8.80
CA TRP A 93 -1.79 18.57 7.66
C TRP A 93 -2.49 19.01 6.37
N CYS A 94 -3.71 18.55 6.12
CA CYS A 94 -4.51 18.91 4.94
C CYS A 94 -4.71 20.43 4.86
N GLU A 95 -5.12 21.06 5.96
CA GLU A 95 -5.27 22.52 6.04
C GLU A 95 -3.95 23.24 5.76
N LYS A 96 -2.84 22.78 6.35
CA LYS A 96 -1.51 23.38 6.15
C LYS A 96 -1.02 23.29 4.70
N THR A 97 -1.40 22.23 4.00
CA THR A 97 -0.90 21.90 2.66
C THR A 97 -1.89 22.23 1.55
N GLY A 98 -3.10 22.67 1.89
CA GLY A 98 -4.15 23.03 0.93
C GLY A 98 -4.95 21.83 0.40
N HIS A 99 -4.82 20.64 0.98
CA HIS A 99 -5.60 19.47 0.59
C HIS A 99 -6.98 19.46 1.24
N LYS A 100 -7.94 18.84 0.55
CA LYS A 100 -9.30 18.64 1.07
C LYS A 100 -9.32 17.46 2.04
N LEU A 101 -9.65 17.73 3.30
CA LEU A 101 -9.96 16.71 4.28
C LEU A 101 -11.45 16.34 4.20
N LEU A 102 -11.74 15.05 4.03
CA LEU A 102 -13.08 14.51 4.15
C LEU A 102 -13.43 14.32 5.63
N PRO A 103 -14.50 14.96 6.11
CA PRO A 103 -14.85 14.88 7.52
C PRO A 103 -15.49 13.51 7.84
N PRO A 104 -15.59 13.16 9.14
CA PRO A 104 -16.29 11.96 9.59
C PRO A 104 -17.75 11.91 9.10
N LYS A 105 -18.33 10.72 9.02
CA LYS A 105 -19.73 10.55 8.57
C LYS A 105 -20.68 11.41 9.43
N GLY A 106 -21.54 12.18 8.75
CA GLY A 106 -22.57 13.01 9.40
C GLY A 106 -22.19 14.47 9.59
N PHE A 107 -20.94 14.87 9.34
CA PHE A 107 -20.53 16.27 9.27
C PHE A 107 -20.84 16.84 7.88
N LYS A 108 -21.37 18.06 7.80
CA LYS A 108 -21.49 18.77 6.53
C LYS A 108 -20.18 19.49 6.18
N GLU A 109 -20.05 19.87 4.92
CA GLU A 109 -18.93 20.66 4.45
C GLU A 109 -18.80 21.97 5.24
N GLY A 110 -17.59 22.26 5.72
CA GLY A 110 -17.29 23.45 6.53
C GLY A 110 -17.63 23.32 8.03
N GLU A 111 -18.31 22.27 8.49
CA GLU A 111 -18.66 22.11 9.92
C GLU A 111 -17.56 21.46 10.76
N PHE A 112 -16.66 20.71 10.11
CA PHE A 112 -15.62 19.97 10.81
C PHE A 112 -14.50 20.89 11.31
N ASN A 113 -14.18 20.78 12.60
CA ASN A 113 -13.07 21.47 13.24
C ASN A 113 -12.34 20.52 14.18
N TRP A 114 -11.04 20.33 13.96
CA TRP A 114 -10.22 19.40 14.73
C TRP A 114 -10.24 19.66 16.24
N THR A 115 -10.14 20.92 16.67
CA THR A 115 -10.12 21.29 18.10
C THR A 115 -11.41 20.85 18.80
N SER A 116 -12.56 21.22 18.23
CA SER A 116 -13.88 20.83 18.76
C SER A 116 -14.09 19.32 18.67
N TYR A 117 -13.65 18.69 17.57
CA TYR A 117 -13.81 17.26 17.33
C TYR A 117 -13.03 16.42 18.35
N LEU A 118 -11.75 16.73 18.56
CA LEU A 118 -10.90 16.05 19.55
C LEU A 118 -11.49 16.18 20.97
N LYS A 119 -11.97 17.38 21.33
CA LYS A 119 -12.63 17.62 22.62
C LYS A 119 -13.90 16.79 22.79
N ASN A 120 -14.75 16.75 21.77
CA ASN A 120 -16.02 16.00 21.80
C ASN A 120 -15.78 14.49 21.87
N CYS A 121 -14.78 13.98 21.15
CA CYS A 121 -14.39 12.57 21.20
C CYS A 121 -13.61 12.19 22.48
N LYS A 122 -13.18 13.16 23.29
CA LYS A 122 -12.23 12.95 24.40
C LYS A 122 -10.97 12.21 23.94
N ALA A 123 -10.50 12.55 22.74
CA ALA A 123 -9.40 11.89 22.06
C ALA A 123 -8.20 12.83 21.89
N HIS A 124 -7.04 12.26 21.61
CA HIS A 124 -5.82 13.01 21.36
C HIS A 124 -5.39 12.85 19.90
N ALA A 125 -4.87 13.91 19.30
CA ALA A 125 -4.16 13.79 18.04
C ALA A 125 -2.87 12.99 18.24
N VAL A 126 -2.46 12.24 17.21
CA VAL A 126 -1.13 11.63 17.19
C VAL A 126 -0.07 12.75 17.22
N PRO A 127 0.97 12.66 18.09
CA PRO A 127 2.05 13.64 18.10
C PRO A 127 2.80 13.68 16.77
N LYS A 128 3.07 14.90 16.26
CA LYS A 128 3.74 15.11 14.96
C LYS A 128 5.08 14.37 14.81
N GLY A 129 5.83 14.22 15.91
CA GLY A 129 7.12 13.53 15.91
C GLY A 129 7.06 12.02 15.71
N LEU A 130 5.86 11.42 15.66
CA LEU A 130 5.70 9.99 15.37
C LEU A 130 5.58 9.69 13.86
N PHE A 131 5.28 10.70 13.04
CA PHE A 131 5.18 10.53 11.60
C PHE A 131 6.57 10.52 10.97
N LYS A 132 6.82 9.59 10.04
CA LYS A 132 8.06 9.58 9.27
C LYS A 132 8.17 10.89 8.50
N THR A 133 9.30 11.57 8.65
CA THR A 133 9.63 12.75 7.86
C THR A 133 10.34 12.29 6.60
N PHE A 134 9.79 12.63 5.43
CA PHE A 134 10.42 12.38 4.15
C PHE A 134 11.23 13.60 3.76
N SER A 135 12.49 13.40 3.37
CA SER A 135 13.30 14.48 2.82
C SER A 135 12.80 14.81 1.42
N THR A 136 12.34 16.04 1.22
CA THR A 136 12.12 16.59 -0.11
C THR A 136 13.48 16.74 -0.81
N PRO A 137 13.65 16.25 -2.05
CA PRO A 137 14.88 16.39 -2.79
C PRO A 137 15.05 17.86 -3.12
N VAL A 138 16.29 18.31 -3.01
CA VAL A 138 16.70 19.69 -3.28
C VAL A 138 16.47 20.08 -4.75
N THR A 139 16.28 19.11 -5.64
CA THR A 139 16.10 19.31 -7.08
C THR A 139 14.63 19.13 -7.50
N PRO A 140 14.03 20.09 -8.23
CA PRO A 140 12.69 19.94 -8.76
C PRO A 140 12.59 18.71 -9.68
N SER A 141 11.65 17.82 -9.40
CA SER A 141 11.48 16.52 -10.07
C SER A 141 11.12 16.65 -11.56
N GLY A 142 10.79 17.86 -12.04
CA GLY A 142 10.27 18.09 -13.40
C GLY A 142 8.80 17.71 -13.56
N PHE A 143 8.21 17.05 -12.56
CA PHE A 143 6.80 16.71 -12.46
C PHE A 143 6.05 17.85 -11.75
N ARG A 144 4.90 18.25 -12.30
CA ARG A 144 4.02 19.25 -11.71
C ARG A 144 2.56 18.83 -11.89
N VAL A 145 1.72 19.23 -10.94
CA VAL A 145 0.26 19.07 -11.05
C VAL A 145 -0.23 19.68 -12.37
N GLY A 146 -1.13 18.97 -13.05
CA GLY A 146 -1.67 19.32 -14.37
C GLY A 146 -0.84 18.82 -15.55
N MET A 147 0.38 18.32 -15.34
CA MET A 147 1.15 17.71 -16.42
C MET A 147 0.59 16.35 -16.80
N LYS A 148 0.67 16.01 -18.09
CA LYS A 148 0.16 14.76 -18.66
C LYS A 148 1.26 13.77 -19.02
N LEU A 149 0.94 12.48 -18.90
CA LEU A 149 1.83 11.37 -19.16
C LEU A 149 1.04 10.12 -19.60
N GLU A 150 1.75 9.05 -19.93
CA GLU A 150 1.16 7.74 -20.19
C GLU A 150 1.34 6.84 -18.96
N ALA A 151 0.25 6.28 -18.44
CA ALA A 151 0.28 5.45 -17.22
C ALA A 151 -0.28 4.05 -17.47
N ALA A 152 0.36 3.04 -16.91
CA ALA A 152 -0.10 1.65 -16.96
C ALA A 152 -1.02 1.32 -15.77
N ASP A 153 -2.05 0.49 -16.00
CA ASP A 153 -2.82 -0.09 -14.90
C ASP A 153 -1.93 -1.09 -14.12
N LYS A 154 -1.76 -0.89 -12.81
CA LYS A 154 -0.98 -1.79 -11.95
C LYS A 154 -1.50 -3.24 -11.98
N ARG A 155 -2.80 -3.44 -12.20
CA ARG A 155 -3.42 -4.77 -12.31
C ARG A 155 -3.19 -5.41 -13.67
N ASN A 156 -3.10 -4.59 -14.72
CA ASN A 156 -2.81 -5.03 -16.07
C ASN A 156 -1.82 -4.09 -16.76
N PRO A 157 -0.50 -4.26 -16.54
CA PRO A 157 0.51 -3.34 -17.04
C PRO A 157 0.61 -3.24 -18.57
N ARG A 158 -0.11 -4.10 -19.31
CA ARG A 158 -0.22 -4.02 -20.78
C ARG A 158 -1.21 -2.95 -21.25
N MET A 159 -2.11 -2.51 -20.37
CA MET A 159 -3.04 -1.43 -20.66
C MET A 159 -2.42 -0.12 -20.19
N ILE A 160 -2.08 0.72 -21.16
CA ILE A 160 -1.53 2.06 -20.93
C ILE A 160 -2.58 3.08 -21.36
N PHE A 161 -2.71 4.13 -20.58
CA PHE A 161 -3.77 5.13 -20.67
C PHE A 161 -3.19 6.53 -20.65
N VAL A 162 -3.96 7.46 -21.21
CA VAL A 162 -3.76 8.89 -21.01
C VAL A 162 -4.02 9.25 -19.54
N ALA A 163 -3.05 9.92 -18.92
CA ALA A 163 -3.11 10.24 -17.49
C ALA A 163 -2.56 11.64 -17.18
N THR A 164 -2.95 12.14 -16.01
CA THR A 164 -2.57 13.45 -15.48
C THR A 164 -2.03 13.33 -14.06
N ILE A 165 -1.07 14.18 -13.71
CA ILE A 165 -0.64 14.35 -12.31
C ILE A 165 -1.64 15.27 -11.63
N THR A 166 -2.45 14.75 -10.71
CA THR A 166 -3.48 15.52 -10.01
C THR A 166 -3.02 16.05 -8.66
N ASP A 167 -1.98 15.47 -8.09
CA ASP A 167 -1.42 15.90 -6.81
C ASP A 167 0.06 15.52 -6.65
N VAL A 168 0.77 16.24 -5.78
CA VAL A 168 2.18 16.00 -5.43
C VAL A 168 2.37 16.18 -3.93
N VAL A 169 2.72 15.09 -3.25
CA VAL A 169 3.02 15.06 -1.81
C VAL A 169 4.43 14.54 -1.61
N ASP A 170 5.29 15.39 -1.04
CA ASP A 170 6.73 15.16 -0.93
C ASP A 170 7.35 14.80 -2.30
N ASN A 171 7.71 13.53 -2.49
CA ASN A 171 8.36 13.03 -3.71
C ASN A 171 7.43 12.15 -4.55
N ARG A 172 6.18 12.06 -4.14
CA ARG A 172 5.19 11.15 -4.70
C ARG A 172 4.21 11.95 -5.56
N LEU A 173 3.80 11.31 -6.63
CA LEU A 173 2.93 11.83 -7.66
C LEU A 173 1.63 11.03 -7.59
N LEU A 174 0.51 11.72 -7.49
CA LEU A 174 -0.80 11.11 -7.69
C LEU A 174 -1.08 11.08 -9.20
N ILE A 175 -1.19 9.87 -9.73
CA ILE A 175 -1.49 9.62 -11.14
C ILE A 175 -2.98 9.36 -11.26
N HIS A 176 -3.66 10.20 -12.05
CA HIS A 176 -5.06 10.07 -12.39
C HIS A 176 -5.22 9.66 -13.84
N PHE A 177 -6.13 8.75 -14.12
CA PHE A 177 -6.48 8.34 -15.48
C PHE A 177 -7.58 9.26 -16.04
N ASP A 178 -7.28 10.00 -17.10
CA ASP A 178 -8.17 11.06 -17.59
C ASP A 178 -9.56 10.53 -17.93
N ASN A 179 -10.60 11.15 -17.34
CA ASN A 179 -12.02 10.77 -17.46
C ASN A 179 -12.38 9.38 -16.90
N TRP A 180 -11.52 8.78 -16.08
CA TRP A 180 -11.86 7.61 -15.28
C TRP A 180 -12.22 7.99 -13.85
N ASP A 181 -12.76 7.03 -13.10
CA ASP A 181 -13.06 7.21 -11.68
C ASP A 181 -11.76 7.32 -10.85
N GLU A 182 -11.78 8.14 -9.80
CA GLU A 182 -10.60 8.37 -8.94
C GLU A 182 -10.15 7.12 -8.16
N SER A 183 -10.99 6.07 -8.06
CA SER A 183 -10.58 4.77 -7.50
C SER A 183 -9.51 4.04 -8.31
N TYR A 184 -9.25 4.48 -9.55
CA TYR A 184 -8.15 3.98 -10.37
C TYR A 184 -6.84 4.73 -10.10
N ASP A 185 -6.89 5.87 -9.42
CA ASP A 185 -5.71 6.70 -9.15
C ASP A 185 -4.68 5.92 -8.33
N PHE A 186 -3.41 6.31 -8.45
CA PHE A 186 -2.38 5.74 -7.59
C PHE A 186 -1.24 6.69 -7.32
N TRP A 187 -0.67 6.58 -6.11
CA TRP A 187 0.59 7.23 -5.76
C TRP A 187 1.79 6.45 -6.31
N CYS A 188 2.78 7.18 -6.81
CA CYS A 188 4.06 6.62 -7.22
C CYS A 188 5.20 7.64 -7.16
N GLU A 189 6.44 7.17 -7.25
CA GLU A 189 7.60 8.05 -7.44
C GLU A 189 7.90 8.25 -8.93
N ALA A 190 8.72 9.26 -9.26
CA ALA A 190 9.27 9.49 -10.59
C ALA A 190 10.03 8.28 -11.19
N SER A 191 10.39 7.31 -10.34
CA SER A 191 11.10 6.09 -10.71
C SER A 191 10.19 4.89 -11.01
N SER A 192 8.88 5.08 -10.89
CA SER A 192 7.86 4.06 -11.10
C SER A 192 7.95 3.45 -12.51
N PRO A 193 7.85 2.12 -12.65
CA PRO A 193 7.81 1.46 -13.95
C PRO A 193 6.46 1.58 -14.65
N TYR A 194 5.46 2.19 -14.00
CA TYR A 194 4.08 2.31 -14.49
C TYR A 194 3.77 3.68 -15.07
N ILE A 195 4.75 4.59 -15.17
CA ILE A 195 4.58 5.90 -15.78
C ILE A 195 5.61 6.09 -16.89
N HIS A 196 5.18 6.70 -17.98
CA HIS A 196 5.97 6.87 -19.19
C HIS A 196 5.75 8.28 -19.76
N PRO A 197 6.75 8.85 -20.47
CA PRO A 197 6.54 10.09 -21.19
C PRO A 197 5.50 9.93 -22.29
N VAL A 198 4.86 11.04 -22.63
CA VAL A 198 4.00 11.16 -23.82
C VAL A 198 4.77 10.68 -25.07
N GLY A 199 4.17 9.76 -25.83
CA GLY A 199 4.75 9.17 -27.03
C GLY A 199 5.32 7.77 -26.85
N TYR A 200 5.46 7.29 -25.60
CA TYR A 200 6.01 5.98 -25.29
C TYR A 200 5.27 4.83 -26.00
N CYS A 201 3.93 4.81 -25.95
CA CYS A 201 3.11 3.81 -26.63
C CYS A 201 3.36 3.80 -28.13
N GLN A 202 3.47 4.98 -28.75
CA GLN A 202 3.71 5.12 -30.18
C GLN A 202 5.08 4.55 -30.57
N GLU A 203 6.12 4.84 -29.79
CA GLU A 203 7.48 4.30 -30.02
C GLU A 203 7.54 2.78 -29.83
N ALA A 204 6.82 2.25 -28.84
CA ALA A 204 6.80 0.83 -28.52
C ALA A 204 5.83 -0.01 -29.38
N GLY A 205 5.03 0.62 -30.24
CA GLY A 205 3.97 -0.07 -31.00
C GLY A 205 2.84 -0.62 -30.10
N ILE A 206 2.60 0.00 -28.96
CA ILE A 206 1.55 -0.35 -28.00
C ILE A 206 0.34 0.56 -28.23
N THR A 207 -0.86 -0.01 -28.13
CA THR A 207 -2.10 0.79 -28.22
C THR A 207 -2.30 1.60 -26.94
N LEU A 208 -2.24 2.93 -27.07
CA LEU A 208 -2.62 3.85 -26.01
C LEU A 208 -4.15 3.92 -25.87
N THR A 209 -4.64 3.83 -24.63
CA THR A 209 -6.06 3.97 -24.32
C THR A 209 -6.40 5.45 -24.10
N ALA A 210 -7.18 6.03 -25.02
CA ALA A 210 -7.66 7.41 -24.92
C ALA A 210 -8.69 7.58 -23.77
N PRO A 211 -8.90 8.82 -23.29
CA PRO A 211 -9.91 9.11 -22.27
C PRO A 211 -11.32 8.69 -22.71
N PRO A 212 -12.14 8.11 -21.82
CA PRO A 212 -13.55 7.82 -22.09
C PRO A 212 -14.29 9.05 -22.61
N GLY A 213 -15.12 8.85 -23.64
CA GLY A 213 -15.90 9.92 -24.28
C GLY A 213 -15.10 10.84 -25.23
N TYR A 214 -13.81 10.59 -25.46
CA TYR A 214 -13.03 11.37 -26.41
C TYR A 214 -13.52 11.16 -27.85
N LYS A 215 -13.93 12.25 -28.52
CA LYS A 215 -14.63 12.24 -29.82
C LYS A 215 -13.90 11.45 -30.92
N ASN A 216 -12.56 11.49 -30.92
CA ASN A 216 -11.71 10.80 -31.89
C ASN A 216 -10.82 9.72 -31.24
N SER A 217 -11.39 8.91 -30.34
CA SER A 217 -10.63 7.88 -29.60
C SER A 217 -9.81 6.92 -30.47
N LYS A 218 -10.28 6.58 -31.69
CA LYS A 218 -9.54 5.73 -32.64
C LYS A 218 -8.30 6.39 -33.25
N ASN A 219 -8.27 7.72 -33.30
CA ASN A 219 -7.20 8.53 -33.88
C ASN A 219 -6.73 9.57 -32.85
N PHE A 220 -6.54 9.13 -31.60
CA PHE A 220 -6.06 10.00 -30.53
C PHE A 220 -4.70 10.62 -30.91
N SER A 221 -4.55 11.91 -30.65
CA SER A 221 -3.32 12.67 -30.89
C SER A 221 -2.97 13.45 -29.64
N TRP A 222 -1.79 13.18 -29.10
CA TRP A 222 -1.27 13.89 -27.94
C TRP A 222 -1.16 15.40 -28.18
N GLU A 223 -0.71 15.82 -29.37
CA GLU A 223 -0.60 17.23 -29.74
C GLU A 223 -1.94 17.96 -29.61
N LYS A 224 -2.99 17.41 -30.25
CA LYS A 224 -4.35 17.98 -30.16
C LYS A 224 -4.88 17.94 -28.74
N TYR A 225 -4.69 16.84 -28.02
CA TYR A 225 -5.22 16.70 -26.67
C TYR A 225 -4.56 17.66 -25.68
N LEU A 226 -3.25 17.88 -25.80
CA LEU A 226 -2.52 18.87 -25.00
C LEU A 226 -2.97 20.30 -25.29
N GLU A 227 -3.22 20.64 -26.57
CA GLU A 227 -3.79 21.92 -26.97
C GLU A 227 -5.22 22.11 -26.43
N GLU A 228 -6.11 21.13 -26.61
CA GLU A 228 -7.51 21.14 -26.15
C GLU A 228 -7.63 21.29 -24.63
N THR A 229 -6.68 20.71 -23.88
CA THR A 229 -6.67 20.74 -22.41
C THR A 229 -5.78 21.83 -21.82
N ASN A 230 -5.14 22.66 -22.68
CA ASN A 230 -4.16 23.66 -22.27
C ASN A 230 -3.13 23.13 -21.26
N SER A 231 -2.65 21.91 -21.51
CA SER A 231 -1.80 21.14 -20.59
C SER A 231 -0.42 20.90 -21.20
N GLN A 232 0.55 20.55 -20.36
CA GLN A 232 1.91 20.22 -20.79
C GLN A 232 2.21 18.75 -20.53
N ALA A 233 2.94 18.12 -21.45
CA ALA A 233 3.50 16.80 -21.20
C ALA A 233 4.61 16.89 -20.14
N VAL A 234 4.73 15.87 -19.30
CA VAL A 234 5.91 15.73 -18.45
C VAL A 234 7.15 15.59 -19.33
N PRO A 235 8.23 16.36 -19.10
CA PRO A 235 9.45 16.22 -19.89
C PRO A 235 10.06 14.83 -19.76
N ALA A 236 10.38 14.16 -20.87
CA ALA A 236 10.94 12.80 -20.87
C ALA A 236 12.18 12.64 -19.96
N ARG A 237 13.02 13.68 -19.85
CA ARG A 237 14.20 13.71 -18.96
C ARG A 237 13.88 13.61 -17.46
N ALA A 238 12.65 13.91 -17.06
CA ALA A 238 12.18 13.85 -15.68
C ALA A 238 12.01 12.41 -15.19
N PHE A 239 11.65 11.47 -16.09
CA PHE A 239 11.45 10.07 -15.76
C PHE A 239 12.79 9.41 -15.39
N LYS A 240 12.81 8.67 -14.28
CA LYS A 240 14.01 8.01 -13.72
C LYS A 240 13.72 6.55 -13.39
N LEU A 241 13.39 5.75 -14.41
CA LEU A 241 13.04 4.34 -14.25
C LEU A 241 14.01 3.62 -13.31
N ARG A 242 13.47 3.05 -12.23
CA ARG A 242 14.26 2.26 -11.28
C ARG A 242 14.81 0.99 -11.93
N PRO A 243 15.99 0.51 -11.51
CA PRO A 243 16.51 -0.76 -11.99
C PRO A 243 15.62 -1.94 -11.55
N PRO A 244 15.67 -3.08 -12.27
CA PRO A 244 15.04 -4.31 -11.83
C PRO A 244 15.50 -4.75 -10.44
N HIS A 245 14.63 -5.40 -9.67
CA HIS A 245 14.97 -5.85 -8.33
C HIS A 245 15.92 -7.06 -8.32
N GLY A 246 16.66 -7.23 -7.23
CA GLY A 246 17.64 -8.32 -7.09
C GLY A 246 17.11 -9.66 -6.53
N PHE A 247 15.83 -9.75 -6.13
CA PHE A 247 15.24 -10.98 -5.59
C PHE A 247 15.35 -12.16 -6.56
N GLN A 248 15.44 -13.37 -6.02
CA GLN A 248 15.51 -14.61 -6.78
C GLN A 248 14.43 -15.58 -6.32
N VAL A 249 14.01 -16.46 -7.23
CA VAL A 249 13.10 -17.58 -6.90
C VAL A 249 13.73 -18.43 -5.79
N ASN A 250 12.88 -18.97 -4.92
CA ASN A 250 13.22 -19.73 -3.70
C ASN A 250 13.80 -18.91 -2.55
N MET A 251 13.96 -17.59 -2.68
CA MET A 251 14.27 -16.75 -1.51
C MET A 251 13.07 -16.69 -0.57
N LYS A 252 13.33 -16.82 0.74
CA LYS A 252 12.30 -16.69 1.79
C LYS A 252 12.24 -15.31 2.41
N LEU A 253 11.04 -14.85 2.75
CA LEU A 253 10.76 -13.54 3.35
C LEU A 253 9.49 -13.61 4.21
N GLU A 254 9.14 -12.49 4.85
CA GLU A 254 7.89 -12.31 5.58
C GLU A 254 6.95 -11.41 4.77
N ALA A 255 5.68 -11.79 4.63
CA ALA A 255 4.71 -11.00 3.87
C ALA A 255 3.33 -10.96 4.53
N VAL A 256 2.65 -9.83 4.40
CA VAL A 256 1.27 -9.65 4.84
C VAL A 256 0.32 -10.50 3.99
N ASP A 257 -0.64 -11.15 4.64
CA ASP A 257 -1.70 -11.90 3.96
C ASP A 257 -2.76 -10.95 3.39
N LYS A 258 -2.84 -10.86 2.06
CA LYS A 258 -3.83 -10.00 1.36
C LYS A 258 -5.29 -10.34 1.69
N ARG A 259 -5.60 -11.56 2.13
CA ARG A 259 -6.97 -12.00 2.49
C ARG A 259 -7.27 -11.74 3.96
N ASN A 260 -6.24 -11.60 4.79
CA ASN A 260 -6.37 -11.26 6.19
C ASN A 260 -5.19 -10.38 6.60
N PRO A 261 -5.27 -9.05 6.37
CA PRO A 261 -4.13 -8.14 6.54
C PRO A 261 -3.59 -8.04 7.97
N VAL A 262 -4.28 -8.62 8.97
CA VAL A 262 -3.76 -8.76 10.33
C VAL A 262 -2.54 -9.71 10.37
N LEU A 263 -2.48 -10.68 9.46
CA LEU A 263 -1.50 -11.76 9.50
C LEU A 263 -0.27 -11.42 8.65
N ILE A 264 0.91 -11.72 9.20
CA ILE A 264 2.17 -11.82 8.44
C ILE A 264 2.59 -13.28 8.45
N ARG A 265 2.97 -13.82 7.30
CA ARG A 265 3.31 -15.23 7.12
C ARG A 265 4.73 -15.41 6.59
N VAL A 266 5.27 -16.59 6.83
CA VAL A 266 6.44 -17.09 6.11
C VAL A 266 6.06 -17.27 4.64
N ALA A 267 6.85 -16.66 3.75
CA ALA A 267 6.62 -16.70 2.31
C ALA A 267 7.89 -17.04 1.54
N THR A 268 7.70 -17.62 0.36
CA THR A 268 8.75 -17.93 -0.62
C THR A 268 8.47 -17.20 -1.93
N VAL A 269 9.51 -16.64 -2.56
CA VAL A 269 9.41 -16.09 -3.92
C VAL A 269 9.25 -17.26 -4.90
N ALA A 270 8.03 -17.47 -5.38
CA ALA A 270 7.69 -18.53 -6.33
C ALA A 270 8.04 -18.16 -7.77
N ASN A 271 7.92 -16.88 -8.13
CA ASN A 271 8.30 -16.34 -9.43
C ASN A 271 8.61 -14.83 -9.31
N LYS A 272 9.12 -14.22 -10.38
CA LYS A 272 9.46 -12.79 -10.44
C LYS A 272 9.42 -12.25 -11.86
N ASP A 273 9.16 -10.95 -11.98
CA ASP A 273 9.51 -10.18 -13.16
C ASP A 273 10.58 -9.12 -12.79
N ASN A 274 10.66 -7.99 -13.51
CA ASN A 274 11.63 -6.94 -13.20
C ASN A 274 11.27 -6.13 -11.94
N HIS A 275 9.98 -6.02 -11.62
CA HIS A 275 9.47 -5.08 -10.62
C HIS A 275 8.52 -5.72 -9.60
N ARG A 276 8.11 -6.97 -9.81
CA ARG A 276 7.17 -7.70 -8.97
C ARG A 276 7.64 -9.11 -8.63
N LEU A 277 7.15 -9.58 -7.49
CA LEU A 277 7.37 -10.93 -6.98
C LEU A 277 6.03 -11.68 -6.97
N LEU A 278 6.03 -12.94 -7.39
CA LEU A 278 4.96 -13.87 -7.07
C LEU A 278 5.32 -14.53 -5.74
N LEU A 279 4.54 -14.28 -4.70
CA LEU A 279 4.76 -14.85 -3.38
C LEU A 279 3.87 -16.07 -3.15
N HIS A 280 4.47 -17.10 -2.57
CA HIS A 280 3.81 -18.29 -2.07
C HIS A 280 3.88 -18.31 -0.54
N PHE A 281 2.78 -18.63 0.14
CA PHE A 281 2.80 -18.85 1.58
C PHE A 281 3.13 -20.31 1.90
N ASP A 282 4.24 -20.53 2.59
CA ASP A 282 4.78 -21.87 2.85
C ASP A 282 3.74 -22.77 3.55
N GLY A 283 3.49 -23.94 2.95
CA GLY A 283 2.50 -24.92 3.43
C GLY A 283 1.06 -24.67 2.98
N TRP A 284 0.77 -23.55 2.29
CA TRP A 284 -0.55 -23.26 1.71
C TRP A 284 -0.65 -23.77 0.26
N HIS A 285 -1.86 -23.81 -0.29
CA HIS A 285 -2.06 -24.16 -1.71
C HIS A 285 -1.61 -23.01 -2.63
N GLN A 286 -1.14 -23.31 -3.84
CA GLN A 286 -0.71 -22.30 -4.82
C GLN A 286 -1.82 -21.32 -5.28
N ASN A 287 -3.09 -21.65 -5.00
CA ASN A 287 -4.23 -20.77 -5.28
C ASN A 287 -4.26 -19.53 -4.35
N TYR A 288 -3.39 -19.52 -3.33
CA TYR A 288 -3.17 -18.39 -2.45
C TYR A 288 -1.99 -17.53 -2.88
N ASP A 289 -1.24 -17.94 -3.91
CA ASP A 289 -0.11 -17.18 -4.43
C ASP A 289 -0.60 -15.87 -5.05
N PHE A 290 0.19 -14.80 -4.90
CA PHE A 290 -0.19 -13.49 -5.42
C PHE A 290 1.02 -12.67 -5.86
N TRP A 291 0.80 -11.84 -6.87
CA TRP A 291 1.77 -10.84 -7.30
C TRP A 291 1.76 -9.63 -6.36
N VAL A 292 2.95 -9.13 -6.05
CA VAL A 292 3.19 -7.93 -5.26
C VAL A 292 4.37 -7.15 -5.82
N GLU A 293 4.33 -5.83 -5.73
CA GLU A 293 5.47 -4.99 -6.07
C GLU A 293 6.66 -5.30 -5.18
N ALA A 294 7.86 -5.36 -5.75
CA ALA A 294 9.08 -5.64 -5.00
C ALA A 294 9.43 -4.53 -3.98
N ASP A 295 8.85 -3.34 -4.12
CA ASP A 295 8.94 -2.23 -3.17
C ASP A 295 7.69 -2.04 -2.31
N SER A 296 6.77 -3.02 -2.29
CA SER A 296 5.59 -2.94 -1.43
C SER A 296 5.97 -2.85 0.05
N PRO A 297 5.33 -1.98 0.86
CA PRO A 297 5.60 -1.86 2.28
C PRO A 297 5.15 -3.10 3.09
N ASP A 298 4.49 -4.06 2.45
CA ASP A 298 3.91 -5.26 3.07
C ASP A 298 4.77 -6.53 2.89
N ILE A 299 5.99 -6.38 2.36
CA ILE A 299 6.99 -7.46 2.28
C ILE A 299 8.24 -7.07 3.05
N HIS A 300 8.78 -8.01 3.82
CA HIS A 300 9.79 -7.76 4.83
C HIS A 300 10.87 -8.85 4.87
N PRO A 301 12.11 -8.53 5.29
CA PRO A 301 13.14 -9.53 5.49
C PRO A 301 12.76 -10.51 6.62
N ALA A 302 13.31 -11.73 6.55
CA ALA A 302 13.17 -12.71 7.62
C ALA A 302 13.60 -12.11 8.98
N GLY A 303 12.78 -12.32 10.01
CA GLY A 303 12.99 -11.80 11.37
C GLY A 303 12.35 -10.43 11.62
N TRP A 304 11.66 -9.83 10.64
CA TRP A 304 11.01 -8.54 10.81
C TRP A 304 9.96 -8.57 11.92
N CYS A 305 9.05 -9.54 11.89
CA CYS A 305 8.04 -9.77 12.93
C CYS A 305 8.66 -9.90 14.32
N ALA A 306 9.72 -10.71 14.44
CA ALA A 306 10.42 -10.90 15.72
C ALA A 306 11.03 -9.59 16.25
N LYS A 307 11.61 -8.77 15.36
CA LYS A 307 12.24 -7.50 15.73
C LYS A 307 11.23 -6.39 16.03
N THR A 308 10.06 -6.43 15.40
CA THR A 308 9.00 -5.43 15.58
C THR A 308 7.97 -5.81 16.64
N GLY A 309 8.00 -7.04 17.15
CA GLY A 309 7.00 -7.56 18.09
C GLY A 309 5.66 -7.91 17.42
N HIS A 310 5.66 -8.13 16.11
CA HIS A 310 4.50 -8.66 15.38
C HIS A 310 4.50 -10.19 15.41
N THR A 311 3.32 -10.80 15.40
CA THR A 311 3.20 -12.26 15.36
C THR A 311 3.46 -12.77 13.94
N LEU A 312 4.41 -13.70 13.79
CA LEU A 312 4.64 -14.42 12.54
C LEU A 312 3.81 -15.71 12.50
N GLN A 313 3.05 -15.90 11.43
CA GLN A 313 2.38 -17.16 11.14
C GLN A 313 3.38 -18.12 10.49
N VAL A 314 3.71 -19.18 11.21
CA VAL A 314 4.62 -20.24 10.75
C VAL A 314 3.95 -21.15 9.70
N PRO A 315 4.72 -21.85 8.86
CA PRO A 315 4.17 -22.74 7.83
C PRO A 315 3.24 -23.81 8.41
N LEU A 316 2.23 -24.21 7.64
CA LEU A 316 1.31 -25.27 8.02
C LEU A 316 2.09 -26.58 8.24
N GLY A 317 1.96 -27.18 9.43
CA GLY A 317 2.65 -28.43 9.79
C GLY A 317 4.03 -28.29 10.45
N ALA A 318 4.64 -27.10 10.49
CA ALA A 318 6.00 -26.90 11.02
C ALA A 318 6.13 -26.97 12.56
N VAL A 319 5.02 -26.81 13.28
CA VAL A 319 4.93 -27.04 14.73
C VAL A 319 3.63 -27.80 14.93
N GLY A 320 3.62 -28.83 15.77
CA GLY A 320 2.39 -29.56 16.12
C GLY A 320 1.31 -28.59 16.58
N GLN A 321 0.48 -28.14 15.63
CA GLN A 321 -0.56 -27.16 15.83
C GLN A 321 -1.59 -27.84 16.72
N ILE A 322 -1.53 -27.54 18.01
CA ILE A 322 -2.63 -27.87 18.90
C ILE A 322 -3.80 -27.05 18.36
N ARG A 323 -4.75 -27.73 17.71
CA ARG A 323 -6.07 -27.13 17.49
C ARG A 323 -6.56 -26.69 18.86
N ALA A 324 -6.68 -25.39 19.09
CA ALA A 324 -7.28 -24.91 20.32
C ALA A 324 -8.67 -25.55 20.42
N VAL A 325 -8.97 -26.16 21.57
CA VAL A 325 -10.26 -26.81 21.82
C VAL A 325 -11.35 -25.75 21.56
N GLY A 326 -12.13 -25.93 20.48
CA GLY A 326 -13.15 -24.96 20.03
C GLY A 326 -12.93 -24.30 18.66
N GLN A 327 -11.87 -24.64 17.90
CA GLN A 327 -11.70 -24.17 16.51
C GLN A 327 -12.85 -24.65 15.59
N LYS A 328 -13.71 -23.72 15.15
CA LYS A 328 -14.85 -23.96 14.24
C LYS A 328 -14.55 -23.72 12.74
N CYS A 329 -13.36 -23.21 12.40
CA CYS A 329 -12.99 -22.88 11.02
C CYS A 329 -12.39 -24.11 10.30
N PRO A 330 -12.88 -24.50 9.11
CA PRO A 330 -12.34 -25.62 8.34
C PRO A 330 -11.03 -25.27 7.61
N THR A 331 -10.66 -23.98 7.53
CA THR A 331 -9.43 -23.53 6.87
C THR A 331 -8.20 -23.96 7.66
N PRO A 332 -7.31 -24.80 7.10
CA PRO A 332 -6.09 -25.24 7.77
C PRO A 332 -5.24 -24.07 8.29
N GLY A 333 -4.78 -24.17 9.54
CA GLY A 333 -3.99 -23.13 10.24
C GLY A 333 -4.68 -21.80 10.50
N CYS A 334 -6.01 -21.73 10.38
CA CYS A 334 -6.77 -20.58 10.84
C CYS A 334 -6.95 -20.63 12.36
N PHE A 335 -6.29 -19.74 13.11
CA PHE A 335 -6.43 -19.62 14.56
C PHE A 335 -7.68 -18.82 15.00
N GLY A 336 -8.60 -18.54 14.08
CA GLY A 336 -9.77 -17.68 14.34
C GLY A 336 -9.44 -16.19 14.41
N ILE A 337 -8.19 -15.80 14.15
CA ILE A 337 -7.69 -14.42 14.18
C ILE A 337 -7.98 -13.76 12.82
N GLY A 338 -8.73 -12.66 12.84
CA GLY A 338 -9.09 -11.88 11.65
C GLY A 338 -10.19 -12.53 10.79
N HIS A 339 -10.72 -11.77 9.83
CA HIS A 339 -11.88 -12.15 9.04
C HIS A 339 -11.83 -11.59 7.61
N ALA A 340 -12.14 -12.43 6.61
CA ALA A 340 -12.04 -12.07 5.19
C ALA A 340 -13.01 -10.95 4.75
N LYS A 341 -14.13 -10.77 5.47
CA LYS A 341 -15.08 -9.66 5.25
C LYS A 341 -14.73 -8.36 6.02
N GLY A 342 -13.54 -8.29 6.60
CA GLY A 342 -13.05 -7.12 7.31
C GLY A 342 -13.04 -7.27 8.85
N PRO A 343 -12.38 -6.33 9.54
CA PRO A 343 -11.98 -6.45 10.95
C PRO A 343 -13.10 -6.21 11.97
N GLN A 344 -14.32 -5.91 11.52
CA GLN A 344 -15.52 -5.85 12.36
C GLN A 344 -15.82 -7.20 13.06
N HIS A 345 -15.26 -8.29 12.55
CA HIS A 345 -15.41 -9.62 13.13
C HIS A 345 -14.12 -10.03 13.84
N VAL A 346 -14.17 -10.06 15.17
CA VAL A 346 -13.03 -10.45 16.02
C VAL A 346 -12.67 -11.93 15.85
N ASN A 347 -13.67 -12.76 15.47
CA ASN A 347 -13.54 -14.20 15.28
C ASN A 347 -14.07 -14.63 13.90
N HIS A 348 -13.43 -15.65 13.32
CA HIS A 348 -13.89 -16.32 12.09
C HIS A 348 -15.17 -17.14 12.35
N SER A 349 -16.32 -16.67 11.85
CA SER A 349 -17.57 -17.46 11.79
C SER A 349 -17.70 -18.10 10.41
N THR A 350 -17.81 -19.44 10.36
CA THR A 350 -18.22 -20.17 9.15
C THR A 350 -19.74 -20.37 9.04
N TYR A 351 -20.52 -19.83 9.97
CA TYR A 351 -21.96 -19.85 9.83
C TYR A 351 -22.39 -18.68 8.95
N VAL A 352 -22.76 -19.03 7.72
CA VAL A 352 -23.75 -18.29 6.92
C VAL A 352 -25.08 -18.31 7.66
#